data_AF-A0A382SM89-F1
#
_entry.id   AF-A0A382SM89-F1
#
_cell.length_a   1.000
_cell.length_b   1.000
_cell.length_c   1.000
_cell.angle_alpha   90.00
_cell.angle_beta   90.00
_cell.angle_gamma   90.00
#
_symmetry.space_group_name_H-M   'P 1'
#
loop_
_entity.id
_entity.type
_entity.pdbx_description
1 polymer ?
#
loop_
_entity_poly.entity_id
_entity_poly.type
_entity_poly.pdbx_seq_one_letter_code
_entity_poly.pdbx_strand_id
1 'polypeptide(L)'
;IGANETEGDAFERELYLIRKHSTHRLRNDKTLSERQLFYVVSLSTKVIIYKGMLTPQQVFPFYPDLTASDYESHLAMVHSRFSTNTFPSWDRAQPNRFMSHNGEINTLLGNKNWMNARQGTVKSTLFGDRIEKLFPIVEPDCSDSGTFDNVLEFLLMSGRTLQEAVLMMIPEAWQQDDALSEDKRAFYEYQSCLMEPWDGPASIAFTDGTYIGAVLDRNGLRPSRYYITNDDKCIMASEVGVVDIDPETVVEKGRLQPGKIFLIDFDAGRMIPDEEIKTQWAKGRPYAEWLERQRINLDDLPITSHTQGL
;
A
#
# COMPACT_ATOMS: atom_id res chain seq x y z
N ILE A 1 24.58 11.47 -0.91
CA ILE A 1 24.35 10.43 -1.93
C ILE A 1 23.20 10.93 -2.80
N GLY A 2 23.44 11.13 -4.09
CA GLY A 2 22.53 11.76 -5.06
C GLY A 2 23.31 12.63 -6.03
N ALA A 3 23.04 12.53 -7.34
CA ALA A 3 23.56 13.50 -8.31
C ALA A 3 23.18 14.91 -7.84
N ASN A 4 24.12 15.86 -7.91
CA ASN A 4 24.24 17.11 -7.12
C ASN A 4 23.00 18.05 -6.97
N GLU A 5 21.80 17.70 -7.44
CA GLU A 5 20.60 18.56 -7.45
C GLU A 5 19.27 17.82 -7.20
N THR A 6 19.27 16.52 -6.85
CA THR A 6 18.03 15.76 -6.63
C THR A 6 17.89 15.32 -5.17
N GLU A 7 16.84 15.79 -4.49
CA GLU A 7 16.59 15.56 -3.06
C GLU A 7 15.15 15.11 -2.78
N GLY A 8 14.91 14.60 -1.57
CA GLY A 8 13.58 14.20 -1.09
C GLY A 8 12.87 13.24 -2.04
N ASP A 9 11.58 13.49 -2.27
CA ASP A 9 10.74 12.63 -3.12
C ASP A 9 11.17 12.60 -4.60
N ALA A 10 11.94 13.59 -5.06
CA ALA A 10 12.53 13.52 -6.40
C ALA A 10 13.63 12.45 -6.43
N PHE A 11 14.42 12.33 -5.37
CA PHE A 11 15.48 11.33 -5.29
C PHE A 11 14.89 9.92 -5.10
N GLU A 12 13.87 9.78 -4.26
CA GLU A 12 13.12 8.51 -4.13
C GLU A 12 12.55 8.03 -5.48
N ARG A 13 12.02 8.94 -6.31
CA ARG A 13 11.54 8.59 -7.67
C ARG A 13 12.64 8.13 -8.61
N GLU A 14 13.84 8.71 -8.52
CA GLU A 14 14.98 8.23 -9.31
C GLU A 14 15.45 6.84 -8.83
N LEU A 15 15.48 6.60 -7.51
CA LEU A 15 15.79 5.28 -6.95
C LEU A 15 14.75 4.24 -7.37
N TYR A 16 13.47 4.59 -7.36
CA TYR A 16 12.37 3.77 -7.87
C TYR A 16 12.57 3.41 -9.35
N LEU A 17 12.87 4.41 -10.19
CA LEU A 17 13.13 4.20 -11.61
C LEU A 17 14.34 3.28 -11.84
N ILE A 18 15.44 3.52 -11.13
CA ILE A 18 16.65 2.68 -11.18
C ILE A 18 16.31 1.26 -10.80
N ARG A 19 15.58 1.06 -9.69
CA ARG A 19 15.21 -0.27 -9.20
C ARG A 19 14.33 -1.01 -10.20
N LYS A 20 13.22 -0.42 -10.65
CA LYS A 20 12.31 -1.03 -11.64
C LYS A 20 13.03 -1.34 -12.95
N HIS A 21 13.77 -0.37 -13.49
CA HIS A 21 14.47 -0.54 -14.75
C HIS A 21 15.55 -1.63 -14.66
N SER A 22 16.33 -1.66 -13.58
CA SER A 22 17.35 -2.69 -13.35
C SER A 22 16.74 -4.07 -13.20
N THR A 23 15.65 -4.19 -12.42
CA THR A 23 14.89 -5.44 -12.28
C THR A 23 14.42 -5.95 -13.63
N HIS A 24 13.81 -5.10 -14.46
CA HIS A 24 13.31 -5.51 -15.77
C HIS A 24 14.43 -5.90 -16.72
N ARG A 25 15.55 -5.18 -16.73
CA ARG A 25 16.69 -5.51 -17.58
C ARG A 25 17.34 -6.82 -17.17
N LEU A 26 17.71 -6.95 -15.90
CA LEU A 26 18.47 -8.09 -15.41
C LEU A 26 17.63 -9.36 -15.39
N ARG A 27 16.39 -9.30 -14.89
CA ARG A 27 15.52 -10.50 -14.85
C ARG A 27 15.13 -10.99 -16.24
N ASN A 28 15.12 -10.15 -17.27
CA ASN A 28 14.80 -10.56 -18.65
C ASN A 28 16.03 -10.86 -19.52
N ASP A 29 17.25 -10.63 -19.02
CA ASP A 29 18.47 -10.94 -19.74
C ASP A 29 18.73 -12.45 -19.76
N LYS A 30 18.49 -13.07 -20.91
CA LYS A 30 18.68 -14.52 -21.09
C LYS A 30 20.14 -14.97 -21.05
N THR A 31 21.10 -14.04 -21.09
CA THR A 31 22.53 -14.36 -20.96
C THR A 31 22.94 -14.62 -19.51
N LEU A 32 22.14 -14.17 -18.54
CA LEU A 32 22.36 -14.39 -17.11
C LEU A 32 21.64 -15.67 -16.65
N SER A 33 22.41 -16.67 -16.21
CA SER A 33 21.88 -17.97 -15.74
C SER A 33 20.97 -17.85 -14.52
N GLU A 34 21.32 -16.94 -13.60
CA GLU A 34 20.62 -16.74 -12.32
C GLU A 34 19.72 -15.50 -12.31
N ARG A 35 19.33 -15.00 -13.50
CA ARG A 35 18.52 -13.77 -13.65
C ARG A 35 17.31 -13.67 -12.73
N GLN A 36 16.68 -14.81 -12.41
CA GLN A 36 15.48 -14.86 -11.56
C GLN A 36 15.77 -14.67 -10.06
N LEU A 37 17.04 -14.77 -9.63
CA LEU A 37 17.47 -14.52 -8.26
C LEU A 37 17.67 -13.01 -7.98
N PHE A 38 17.76 -12.17 -9.02
CA PHE A 38 17.91 -10.74 -8.82
C PHE A 38 16.63 -10.14 -8.20
N TYR A 39 16.79 -9.57 -7.01
CA TYR A 39 15.73 -8.88 -6.29
C TYR A 39 16.32 -7.77 -5.43
N VAL A 40 15.78 -6.56 -5.57
CA VAL A 40 16.11 -5.42 -4.71
C VAL A 40 15.03 -5.30 -3.64
N VAL A 41 15.42 -5.54 -2.39
CA VAL A 41 14.53 -5.54 -1.23
C VAL A 41 14.01 -4.12 -0.96
N SER A 42 14.92 -3.20 -0.65
CA SER A 42 14.66 -1.77 -0.52
C SER A 42 15.77 -0.98 -1.21
N LEU A 43 15.42 0.16 -1.80
CA LEU A 43 16.38 1.14 -2.31
C LEU A 43 15.74 2.51 -2.12
N SER A 44 15.96 3.08 -0.93
CA SER A 44 15.31 4.29 -0.45
C SER A 44 16.24 4.99 0.55
N THR A 45 16.05 6.30 0.73
CA THR A 45 16.67 7.09 1.79
C THR A 45 15.86 7.11 3.09
N LYS A 46 14.61 6.63 3.06
CA LYS A 46 13.67 6.70 4.18
C LYS A 46 13.45 5.34 4.88
N VAL A 47 13.43 4.25 4.10
CA VAL A 47 13.09 2.92 4.62
C VAL A 47 14.12 1.88 4.17
N ILE A 48 14.58 1.07 5.13
CA ILE A 48 15.43 -0.10 4.90
C ILE A 48 14.71 -1.36 5.39
N ILE A 49 14.82 -2.46 4.64
CA ILE A 49 14.12 -3.71 4.93
C ILE A 49 15.13 -4.86 5.05
N TYR A 50 15.10 -5.51 6.21
CA TYR A 50 15.79 -6.77 6.46
C TYR A 50 14.76 -7.90 6.44
N LYS A 51 14.88 -8.81 5.46
CA LYS A 51 13.95 -9.94 5.31
C LYS A 51 14.64 -11.19 4.80
N GLY A 52 14.02 -12.34 4.97
CA GLY A 52 14.57 -13.60 4.46
C GLY A 52 13.71 -14.80 4.81
N MET A 53 14.18 -15.98 4.39
CA MET A 53 13.55 -17.27 4.70
C MET A 53 13.98 -17.74 6.09
N LEU A 54 13.60 -16.98 7.10
CA LEU A 54 14.06 -17.11 8.49
C LEU A 54 12.85 -17.35 9.40
N THR A 55 13.03 -18.13 10.46
CA THR A 55 12.10 -18.06 11.59
C THR A 55 12.28 -16.72 12.31
N PRO A 56 11.26 -16.22 13.04
CA PRO A 56 11.40 -14.96 13.77
C PRO A 56 12.63 -14.91 14.70
N GLN A 57 12.98 -16.02 15.33
CA GLN A 57 14.14 -16.12 16.24
C GLN A 57 15.49 -16.02 15.51
N GLN A 58 15.52 -16.28 14.20
CA GLN A 58 16.75 -16.26 13.40
C GLN A 58 17.08 -14.88 12.83
N VAL A 59 16.16 -13.91 12.89
CA VAL A 59 16.35 -12.58 12.28
C VAL A 59 17.57 -11.85 12.85
N PHE A 60 17.65 -11.70 14.17
CA PHE A 60 18.78 -11.00 14.81
C PHE A 60 20.13 -11.72 14.66
N PRO A 61 20.23 -13.05 14.84
CA PRO A 61 21.49 -13.76 14.59
C PRO A 61 21.95 -13.70 13.12
N PHE A 62 21.02 -13.64 12.17
CA PHE A 62 21.35 -13.60 10.74
C PHE A 62 21.76 -12.18 10.28
N TYR A 63 21.13 -11.15 10.82
CA TYR A 63 21.40 -9.75 10.51
C TYR A 63 21.97 -9.03 11.74
N PRO A 64 23.29 -9.10 11.98
CA PRO A 64 23.92 -8.52 13.17
C PRO A 64 23.76 -7.00 13.26
N ASP A 65 23.59 -6.33 12.11
CA ASP A 65 23.29 -4.89 12.02
C ASP A 65 22.09 -4.49 12.91
N LEU A 66 21.06 -5.35 13.01
CA LEU A 66 19.85 -5.10 13.80
C LEU A 66 20.11 -5.12 15.32
N THR A 67 21.28 -5.58 15.74
CA THR A 67 21.71 -5.58 17.15
C THR A 67 22.82 -4.55 17.41
N ALA A 68 23.24 -3.82 16.39
CA ALA A 68 24.24 -2.77 16.52
C ALA A 68 23.66 -1.60 17.34
N SER A 69 24.46 -1.02 18.23
CA SER A 69 24.00 0.03 19.13
C SER A 69 23.66 1.35 18.43
N ASP A 70 24.19 1.55 17.22
CA ASP A 70 23.94 2.69 16.35
C ASP A 70 22.79 2.46 15.35
N TYR A 71 22.17 1.27 15.36
CA TYR A 71 20.96 0.99 14.59
C TYR A 71 19.73 1.51 15.33
N GLU A 72 19.42 2.80 15.13
CA GLU A 72 18.29 3.47 15.74
C GLU A 72 17.16 3.71 14.73
N SER A 73 15.90 3.62 15.18
CA SER A 73 14.73 3.92 14.36
C SER A 73 13.54 4.35 15.21
N HIS A 74 12.74 5.30 14.71
CA HIS A 74 11.44 5.65 15.29
C HIS A 74 10.31 4.71 14.88
N LEU A 75 10.57 3.80 13.93
CA LEU A 75 9.58 2.86 13.38
C LEU A 75 10.16 1.45 13.21
N ALA A 76 9.36 0.43 13.53
CA ALA A 76 9.61 -0.95 13.14
C ALA A 76 8.32 -1.62 12.62
N MET A 77 8.41 -2.29 11.49
CA MET A 77 7.34 -3.13 10.94
C MET A 77 7.87 -4.56 10.76
N VAL A 78 7.22 -5.52 11.41
CA VAL A 78 7.64 -6.92 11.38
C VAL A 78 6.51 -7.77 10.83
N HIS A 79 6.86 -8.75 10.00
CA HIS A 79 5.90 -9.68 9.42
C HIS A 79 6.45 -11.11 9.43
N SER A 80 5.62 -12.06 9.87
CA SER A 80 5.88 -13.49 9.72
C SER A 80 4.86 -14.11 8.78
N ARG A 81 5.34 -14.81 7.74
CA ARG A 81 4.50 -15.36 6.69
C ARG A 81 4.29 -16.86 6.87
N PHE A 82 3.04 -17.30 6.86
CA PHE A 82 2.71 -18.71 6.64
C PHE A 82 2.44 -18.96 5.16
N SER A 83 3.20 -19.87 4.55
CA SER A 83 3.10 -20.19 3.12
C SER A 83 2.41 -21.53 2.91
N THR A 84 1.43 -21.59 2.02
CA THR A 84 0.89 -22.86 1.51
C THR A 84 1.77 -23.50 0.43
N ASN A 85 2.79 -22.78 -0.06
CA ASN A 85 3.78 -23.30 -1.00
C ASN A 85 4.91 -24.04 -0.28
N THR A 86 5.33 -25.18 -0.83
CA THR A 86 6.40 -26.03 -0.31
C THR A 86 7.81 -25.56 -0.68
N PHE A 87 7.96 -24.69 -1.68
CA PHE A 87 9.25 -24.10 -2.06
C PHE A 87 9.38 -22.69 -1.48
N PRO A 88 10.34 -22.46 -0.57
CA PRO A 88 10.53 -21.15 0.03
C PRO A 88 11.20 -20.21 -1.00
N SER A 89 10.85 -18.93 -1.01
CA SER A 89 11.57 -17.92 -1.79
C SER A 89 11.78 -16.63 -0.99
N TRP A 90 13.00 -16.09 -1.09
CA TRP A 90 13.48 -14.94 -0.30
C TRP A 90 12.74 -13.65 -0.64
N ASP A 91 12.51 -13.42 -1.93
CA ASP A 91 11.84 -12.24 -2.47
C ASP A 91 10.39 -12.10 -2.00
N ARG A 92 9.73 -13.24 -1.68
CA ARG A 92 8.35 -13.30 -1.18
C ARG A 92 8.19 -13.13 0.32
N ALA A 93 9.29 -13.08 1.08
CA ALA A 93 9.24 -12.65 2.47
C ALA A 93 8.76 -11.19 2.55
N GLN A 94 8.15 -10.83 3.67
CA GLN A 94 7.68 -9.47 3.95
C GLN A 94 8.40 -8.92 5.19
N PRO A 95 8.48 -7.59 5.41
CA PRO A 95 7.76 -6.52 4.69
C PRO A 95 8.07 -6.38 3.19
N ASN A 96 7.09 -5.91 2.43
CA ASN A 96 7.32 -5.30 1.12
C ASN A 96 7.75 -3.83 1.31
N ARG A 97 7.91 -3.06 0.23
CA ARG A 97 8.59 -1.76 0.27
C ARG A 97 7.82 -0.71 1.08
N PHE A 98 6.50 -0.72 0.95
CA PHE A 98 5.62 0.22 1.65
C PHE A 98 4.61 -0.49 2.55
N MET A 99 4.54 -1.82 2.55
CA MET A 99 3.49 -2.54 3.26
C MET A 99 3.85 -3.95 3.74
N SER A 100 3.15 -4.38 4.79
CA SER A 100 3.02 -5.78 5.20
C SER A 100 1.54 -6.19 5.18
N HIS A 101 1.28 -7.42 4.77
CA HIS A 101 -0.06 -7.92 4.51
C HIS A 101 -0.29 -9.28 5.18
N ASN A 102 -1.19 -9.28 6.15
CA ASN A 102 -1.76 -10.48 6.72
C ASN A 102 -3.12 -10.73 6.06
N GLY A 103 -3.18 -11.64 5.10
CA GLY A 103 -4.38 -11.83 4.30
C GLY A 103 -4.17 -12.53 2.98
N GLU A 104 -5.17 -12.43 2.11
CA GLU A 104 -5.14 -12.88 0.72
C GLU A 104 -5.99 -11.95 -0.14
N ILE A 105 -5.46 -11.50 -1.28
CA ILE A 105 -6.20 -10.66 -2.23
C ILE A 105 -6.89 -11.54 -3.27
N ASN A 106 -8.21 -11.66 -3.15
CA ASN A 106 -9.02 -12.56 -3.97
C ASN A 106 -9.32 -11.99 -5.36
N THR A 107 -9.26 -10.67 -5.54
CA THR A 107 -9.50 -10.02 -6.84
C THR A 107 -8.25 -9.88 -7.71
N LEU A 108 -7.12 -10.50 -7.30
CA LEU A 108 -5.79 -10.28 -7.86
C LEU A 108 -5.74 -10.33 -9.40
N LEU A 109 -6.28 -11.38 -10.03
CA LEU A 109 -6.19 -11.53 -11.49
C LEU A 109 -6.85 -10.35 -12.23
N GLY A 110 -8.02 -9.92 -11.77
CA GLY A 110 -8.71 -8.75 -12.31
C GLY A 110 -7.86 -7.49 -12.16
N ASN A 111 -7.34 -7.26 -10.96
CA ASN A 111 -6.53 -6.07 -10.66
C ASN A 111 -5.24 -6.03 -11.50
N LYS A 112 -4.57 -7.18 -11.67
CA LYS A 112 -3.38 -7.29 -12.54
C LYS A 112 -3.71 -6.91 -13.98
N ASN A 113 -4.82 -7.43 -14.50
CA ASN A 113 -5.24 -7.17 -15.89
C ASN A 113 -5.60 -5.70 -16.10
N TRP A 114 -6.32 -5.10 -15.17
CA TRP A 114 -6.66 -3.68 -15.24
C TRP A 114 -5.43 -2.78 -15.14
N MET A 115 -4.49 -3.08 -14.25
CA MET A 115 -3.22 -2.34 -14.18
C MET A 115 -2.41 -2.48 -15.48
N ASN A 116 -2.34 -3.67 -16.07
CA ASN A 116 -1.68 -3.87 -17.36
C ASN A 116 -2.34 -3.07 -18.49
N ALA A 117 -3.69 -3.04 -18.54
CA ALA A 117 -4.44 -2.28 -19.52
C ALA A 117 -4.17 -0.75 -19.41
N ARG A 118 -4.07 -0.23 -18.18
CA ARG A 118 -3.79 1.19 -17.92
C ARG A 118 -2.41 1.64 -18.42
N GLN A 119 -1.43 0.75 -18.53
CA GLN A 119 -0.08 1.12 -18.99
C GLN A 119 -0.07 1.72 -20.41
N GLY A 120 -1.03 1.35 -21.26
CA GLY A 120 -1.11 1.86 -22.63
C GLY A 120 -1.56 3.32 -22.73
N THR A 121 -2.19 3.86 -21.68
CA THR A 121 -2.76 5.23 -21.69
C THR A 121 -2.25 6.10 -20.54
N VAL A 122 -1.54 5.52 -19.57
CA VAL A 122 -1.04 6.24 -18.40
C VAL A 122 -0.03 7.30 -18.79
N LYS A 123 -0.13 8.46 -18.14
CA LYS A 123 0.80 9.59 -18.27
C LYS A 123 1.14 10.10 -16.88
N SER A 124 2.40 10.48 -16.68
CA SER A 124 2.86 11.11 -15.45
C SER A 124 3.76 12.28 -15.79
N THR A 125 3.44 13.46 -15.29
CA THR A 125 4.31 14.65 -15.41
C THR A 125 5.62 14.46 -14.65
N LEU A 126 5.62 13.63 -13.60
CA LEU A 126 6.79 13.35 -12.77
C LEU A 126 7.81 12.42 -13.44
N PHE A 127 7.36 11.55 -14.35
CA PHE A 127 8.23 10.63 -15.09
C PHE A 127 8.45 11.06 -16.56
N GLY A 128 7.50 11.78 -17.16
CA GLY A 128 7.47 12.04 -18.59
C GLY A 128 7.56 10.73 -19.38
N ASP A 129 8.33 10.74 -20.46
CA ASP A 129 8.54 9.55 -21.31
C ASP A 129 9.29 8.41 -20.59
N ARG A 130 9.96 8.70 -19.46
CA ARG A 130 10.65 7.67 -18.67
C ARG A 130 9.69 6.70 -17.98
N ILE A 131 8.38 7.00 -17.96
CA ILE A 131 7.36 6.12 -17.38
C ILE A 131 7.39 4.72 -18.02
N GLU A 132 7.70 4.61 -19.31
CA GLU A 132 7.77 3.33 -20.02
C GLU A 132 8.83 2.39 -19.45
N LYS A 133 9.89 2.94 -18.84
CA LYS A 133 10.94 2.15 -18.18
C LYS A 133 10.43 1.43 -16.93
N LEU A 134 9.32 1.89 -16.36
CA LEU A 134 8.66 1.29 -15.21
C LEU A 134 7.81 0.08 -15.58
N PHE A 135 7.55 -0.18 -16.87
CA PHE A 135 6.68 -1.26 -17.30
C PHE A 135 7.40 -2.61 -17.41
N PRO A 136 6.76 -3.73 -16.98
CA PRO A 136 5.44 -3.77 -16.35
C PRO A 136 5.44 -3.25 -14.90
N ILE A 137 4.43 -2.46 -14.52
CA ILE A 137 4.24 -1.95 -13.15
C ILE A 137 4.10 -3.13 -12.20
N VAL A 138 3.15 -4.02 -12.50
CA VAL A 138 2.97 -5.29 -11.81
C VAL A 138 3.96 -6.31 -12.35
N GLU A 139 4.89 -6.74 -11.50
CA GLU A 139 5.88 -7.74 -11.90
C GLU A 139 5.26 -9.16 -11.99
N PRO A 140 5.71 -10.01 -12.94
CA PRO A 140 5.04 -11.29 -13.21
C PRO A 140 5.05 -12.28 -12.03
N ASP A 141 6.16 -12.34 -11.29
CA ASP A 141 6.48 -13.43 -10.35
C ASP A 141 6.16 -13.11 -8.88
N CYS A 142 5.51 -11.98 -8.61
CA CYS A 142 5.18 -11.53 -7.26
C CYS A 142 4.03 -12.32 -6.62
N SER A 143 4.02 -12.35 -5.28
CA SER A 143 2.83 -12.70 -4.51
C SER A 143 1.72 -11.68 -4.73
N ASP A 144 0.51 -11.99 -4.28
CA ASP A 144 -0.60 -11.04 -4.19
C ASP A 144 -0.21 -9.73 -3.48
N SER A 145 0.48 -9.87 -2.36
CA SER A 145 0.94 -8.79 -1.48
C SER A 145 2.03 -7.96 -2.16
N GLY A 146 2.99 -8.61 -2.84
CA GLY A 146 4.02 -7.92 -3.61
C GLY A 146 3.44 -7.21 -4.84
N THR A 147 2.38 -7.77 -5.43
CA THR A 147 1.65 -7.16 -6.54
C THR A 147 0.91 -5.91 -6.08
N PHE A 148 0.27 -5.95 -4.90
CA PHE A 148 -0.33 -4.77 -4.28
C PHE A 148 0.74 -3.70 -4.01
N ASP A 149 1.87 -4.07 -3.41
CA ASP A 149 2.97 -3.14 -3.10
C ASP A 149 3.53 -2.47 -4.36
N ASN A 150 3.64 -3.18 -5.50
CA ASN A 150 4.04 -2.58 -6.78
C ASN A 150 3.10 -1.45 -7.22
N VAL A 151 1.80 -1.64 -7.05
CA VAL A 151 0.79 -0.65 -7.46
C VAL A 151 0.76 0.50 -6.47
N LEU A 152 0.82 0.22 -5.17
CA LEU A 152 0.93 1.25 -4.12
C LEU A 152 2.14 2.15 -4.38
N GLU A 153 3.32 1.57 -4.54
CA GLU A 153 4.55 2.29 -4.84
C GLU A 153 4.45 3.11 -6.12
N PHE A 154 3.84 2.58 -7.19
CA PHE A 154 3.62 3.33 -8.42
C PHE A 154 2.72 4.54 -8.22
N LEU A 155 1.65 4.43 -7.43
CA LEU A 155 0.76 5.55 -7.12
C LEU A 155 1.50 6.65 -6.33
N LEU A 156 2.29 6.27 -5.33
CA LEU A 156 3.09 7.20 -4.54
C LEU A 156 4.11 7.93 -5.40
N MET A 157 4.90 7.17 -6.16
CA MET A 157 5.94 7.72 -7.02
C MET A 157 5.38 8.53 -8.20
N SER A 158 4.09 8.37 -8.50
CA SER A 158 3.35 9.19 -9.49
C SER A 158 2.65 10.41 -8.87
N GLY A 159 2.86 10.69 -7.58
CA GLY A 159 2.47 11.94 -6.92
C GLY A 159 1.23 11.85 -6.02
N ARG A 160 0.72 10.65 -5.73
CA ARG A 160 -0.31 10.47 -4.69
C ARG A 160 0.34 10.34 -3.32
N THR A 161 -0.39 10.75 -2.28
CA THR A 161 0.02 10.49 -0.90
C THR A 161 -0.26 9.03 -0.52
N LEU A 162 0.39 8.56 0.55
CA LEU A 162 0.19 7.21 1.06
C LEU A 162 -1.27 6.96 1.45
N GLN A 163 -1.90 7.91 2.14
CA GLN A 163 -3.28 7.81 2.60
C GLN A 163 -4.25 7.78 1.41
N GLU A 164 -4.08 8.66 0.41
CA GLU A 164 -4.95 8.67 -0.78
C GLU A 164 -4.83 7.34 -1.54
N ALA A 165 -3.61 6.85 -1.74
CA ALA A 165 -3.38 5.59 -2.46
C ALA A 165 -3.99 4.38 -1.72
N VAL A 166 -3.84 4.31 -0.40
CA VAL A 166 -4.45 3.24 0.41
C VAL A 166 -5.97 3.31 0.38
N LEU A 167 -6.57 4.48 0.56
CA LEU A 167 -8.03 4.65 0.50
C LEU A 167 -8.60 4.38 -0.90
N MET A 168 -7.81 4.57 -1.94
CA MET A 168 -8.16 4.25 -3.32
C MET A 168 -8.11 2.74 -3.59
N MET A 169 -7.09 2.05 -3.10
CA MET A 169 -6.90 0.61 -3.33
C MET A 169 -7.77 -0.25 -2.41
N ILE A 170 -7.99 0.20 -1.16
CA ILE A 170 -8.81 -0.47 -0.14
C ILE A 170 -9.88 0.51 0.36
N PRO A 171 -10.85 0.86 -0.49
CA PRO A 171 -11.94 1.76 -0.11
C PRO A 171 -12.86 1.10 0.93
N GLU A 172 -13.41 1.90 1.86
CA GLU A 172 -14.46 1.42 2.76
C GLU A 172 -15.74 1.03 2.00
N ALA A 173 -16.65 0.32 2.67
CA ALA A 173 -17.93 -0.03 2.08
C ALA A 173 -18.82 1.23 2.01
N TRP A 174 -18.90 1.85 0.84
CA TRP A 174 -19.55 3.16 0.68
C TRP A 174 -20.91 3.13 -0.06
N GLN A 175 -21.14 2.13 -0.91
CA GLN A 175 -22.28 2.13 -1.85
C GLN A 175 -23.65 2.08 -1.18
N GLN A 176 -23.76 1.39 -0.03
CA GLN A 176 -25.03 1.18 0.70
C GLN A 176 -24.99 1.73 2.13
N ASP A 177 -24.04 2.62 2.43
CA ASP A 177 -23.93 3.21 3.77
C ASP A 177 -24.67 4.55 3.83
N ASP A 178 -25.92 4.55 4.32
CA ASP A 178 -26.74 5.77 4.44
C ASP A 178 -26.17 6.80 5.42
N ALA A 179 -25.25 6.41 6.32
CA ALA A 179 -24.63 7.33 7.27
C ALA A 179 -23.46 8.12 6.66
N LEU A 180 -23.01 7.74 5.46
CA LEU A 180 -21.88 8.37 4.80
C LEU A 180 -22.28 9.74 4.21
N SER A 181 -21.53 10.79 4.58
CA SER A 181 -21.71 12.14 4.03
C SER A 181 -21.61 12.16 2.50
N GLU A 182 -22.33 13.06 1.85
CA GLU A 182 -22.32 13.23 0.39
C GLU A 182 -20.91 13.44 -0.18
N ASP A 183 -20.06 14.24 0.47
CA ASP A 183 -18.67 14.47 0.06
C ASP A 183 -17.86 13.17 0.01
N LYS A 184 -17.94 12.34 1.06
CA LYS A 184 -17.26 11.03 1.12
C LYS A 184 -17.81 10.07 0.07
N ARG A 185 -19.14 10.04 -0.13
CA ARG A 185 -19.76 9.21 -1.16
C ARG A 185 -19.25 9.60 -2.55
N ALA A 186 -19.25 10.89 -2.86
CA ALA A 186 -18.75 11.42 -4.13
C ALA A 186 -17.25 11.13 -4.32
N PHE A 187 -16.45 11.26 -3.26
CA PHE A 187 -15.03 10.87 -3.29
C PHE A 187 -14.87 9.39 -3.66
N TYR A 188 -15.49 8.47 -2.93
CA TYR A 188 -15.31 7.03 -3.19
C TYR A 188 -15.90 6.62 -4.54
N GLU A 189 -17.02 7.21 -4.95
CA GLU A 189 -17.57 6.98 -6.28
C GLU A 189 -16.58 7.40 -7.37
N TYR A 190 -16.02 8.61 -7.27
CA TYR A 190 -15.02 9.09 -8.21
C TYR A 190 -13.78 8.19 -8.24
N GLN A 191 -13.26 7.77 -7.07
CA GLN A 191 -12.10 6.87 -7.01
C GLN A 191 -12.41 5.49 -7.63
N SER A 192 -13.65 5.00 -7.51
CA SER A 192 -14.07 3.72 -8.10
C SER A 192 -14.02 3.72 -9.62
N CYS A 193 -14.12 4.89 -10.26
CA CYS A 193 -13.92 5.02 -11.71
C CYS A 193 -12.44 4.90 -12.12
N LEU A 194 -11.51 5.12 -11.18
CA LEU A 194 -10.07 5.12 -11.44
C LEU A 194 -9.41 3.78 -11.05
N MET A 195 -9.83 3.21 -9.93
CA MET A 195 -9.23 2.01 -9.34
C MET A 195 -10.31 1.07 -8.81
N GLU A 196 -10.26 -0.18 -9.27
CA GLU A 196 -11.03 -1.28 -8.69
C GLU A 196 -10.49 -1.64 -7.30
N PRO A 197 -11.36 -2.01 -6.34
CA PRO A 197 -10.91 -2.46 -5.02
C PRO A 197 -10.02 -3.70 -5.08
N TRP A 198 -8.91 -3.66 -4.34
CA TRP A 198 -8.05 -4.80 -4.10
C TRP A 198 -8.58 -5.58 -2.90
N ASP A 199 -9.58 -6.41 -3.17
CA ASP A 199 -10.45 -7.01 -2.16
C ASP A 199 -10.01 -8.43 -1.77
N GLY A 200 -10.43 -8.85 -0.59
CA GLY A 200 -10.06 -10.09 0.09
C GLY A 200 -9.76 -9.87 1.57
N PRO A 201 -9.71 -10.94 2.39
CA PRO A 201 -9.37 -10.82 3.81
C PRO A 201 -8.00 -10.15 3.96
N ALA A 202 -7.93 -8.99 4.63
CA ALA A 202 -6.68 -8.24 4.70
C ALA A 202 -6.57 -7.44 6.00
N SER A 203 -5.40 -7.54 6.63
CA SER A 203 -4.87 -6.53 7.54
C SER A 203 -3.56 -6.04 6.95
N ILE A 204 -3.55 -4.79 6.50
CA ILE A 204 -2.42 -4.19 5.80
C ILE A 204 -1.86 -3.08 6.67
N ALA A 205 -0.62 -3.26 7.11
CA ALA A 205 0.19 -2.20 7.71
C ALA A 205 1.02 -1.56 6.61
N PHE A 206 1.16 -0.23 6.61
CA PHE A 206 1.84 0.50 5.55
C PHE A 206 2.63 1.71 6.07
N THR A 207 3.70 2.07 5.38
CA THR A 207 4.57 3.20 5.74
C THR A 207 5.34 3.72 4.54
N ASP A 208 5.63 5.02 4.55
CA ASP A 208 6.59 5.69 3.66
C ASP A 208 7.79 6.28 4.45
N GLY A 209 7.92 5.93 5.74
CA GLY A 209 8.89 6.47 6.69
C GLY A 209 8.41 7.70 7.48
N THR A 210 7.48 8.49 6.91
CA THR A 210 6.87 9.67 7.58
C THR A 210 5.56 9.29 8.28
N TYR A 211 4.83 8.35 7.70
CA TYR A 211 3.60 7.80 8.26
C TYR A 211 3.76 6.33 8.58
N ILE A 212 3.10 5.85 9.64
CA ILE A 212 2.78 4.43 9.82
C ILE A 212 1.28 4.30 9.98
N GLY A 213 0.67 3.41 9.22
CA GLY A 213 -0.76 3.19 9.28
C GLY A 213 -1.12 1.74 9.09
N ALA A 214 -2.40 1.47 9.33
CA ALA A 214 -2.97 0.17 9.03
C ALA A 214 -4.45 0.28 8.66
N VAL A 215 -4.88 -0.58 7.74
CA VAL A 215 -6.28 -0.73 7.33
C VAL A 215 -6.65 -2.20 7.37
N LEU A 216 -7.94 -2.45 7.60
CA LEU A 216 -8.55 -3.76 7.37
C LEU A 216 -9.28 -3.76 6.03
N ASP A 217 -9.52 -4.96 5.51
CA ASP A 217 -10.50 -5.15 4.45
C ASP A 217 -11.90 -4.68 4.88
N ARG A 218 -12.78 -4.52 3.90
CA ARG A 218 -14.14 -4.01 4.10
C ARG A 218 -14.96 -4.78 5.14
N ASN A 219 -14.67 -6.08 5.32
CA ASN A 219 -15.38 -6.96 6.23
C ASN A 219 -14.63 -7.14 7.57
N GLY A 220 -13.39 -6.65 7.69
CA GLY A 220 -12.57 -6.75 8.89
C GLY A 220 -12.25 -8.19 9.28
N LEU A 221 -11.85 -9.01 8.30
CA LEU A 221 -11.69 -10.46 8.48
C LEU A 221 -10.40 -10.84 9.22
N ARG A 222 -9.53 -9.87 9.53
CA ARG A 222 -8.26 -10.08 10.22
C ARG A 222 -8.18 -9.21 11.48
N PRO A 223 -7.69 -9.75 12.61
CA PRO A 223 -7.56 -8.99 13.84
C PRO A 223 -6.34 -8.07 13.77
N SER A 224 -6.49 -6.85 14.29
CA SER A 224 -5.39 -5.93 14.58
C SER A 224 -5.74 -5.11 15.82
N ARG A 225 -4.85 -5.13 16.81
CA ARG A 225 -4.99 -4.44 18.10
C ARG A 225 -3.78 -3.59 18.36
N TYR A 226 -3.99 -2.46 19.04
CA TYR A 226 -2.90 -1.57 19.41
C TYR A 226 -2.97 -1.13 20.87
N TYR A 227 -1.79 -0.79 21.39
CA TYR A 227 -1.56 -0.20 22.70
C TYR A 227 -0.84 1.13 22.50
N ILE A 228 -1.26 2.15 23.24
CA ILE A 228 -0.50 3.39 23.39
C ILE A 228 0.00 3.43 24.83
N THR A 229 1.28 3.72 25.01
CA THR A 229 1.92 3.86 26.33
C THR A 229 2.14 5.32 26.70
N ASN A 230 2.39 5.58 27.98
CA ASN A 230 2.66 6.92 28.51
C ASN A 230 4.03 7.51 28.12
N ASP A 231 4.88 6.72 27.45
CA ASP A 231 6.14 7.15 26.81
C ASP A 231 6.00 7.27 25.28
N ASP A 232 4.78 7.55 24.80
CA ASP A 232 4.42 7.84 23.40
C ASP A 232 4.77 6.73 22.40
N LYS A 233 4.85 5.47 22.85
CA LYS A 233 4.99 4.32 21.95
C LYS A 233 3.62 3.80 21.54
N CYS A 234 3.49 3.50 20.25
CA CYS A 234 2.37 2.75 19.72
C CYS A 234 2.84 1.34 19.32
N ILE A 235 2.21 0.32 19.89
CA ILE A 235 2.50 -1.08 19.60
C ILE A 235 1.25 -1.71 18.99
N MET A 236 1.32 -2.08 17.71
CA MET A 236 0.23 -2.75 17.00
C MET A 236 0.63 -4.18 16.60
N ALA A 237 -0.26 -5.14 16.83
CA ALA A 237 -0.06 -6.52 16.43
C ALA A 237 -1.39 -7.21 16.08
N SER A 238 -1.29 -8.33 15.36
CA SER A 238 -2.45 -9.19 15.06
C SER A 238 -3.04 -9.85 16.31
N GLU A 239 -2.24 -10.00 17.36
CA GLU A 239 -2.59 -10.67 18.62
C GLU A 239 -2.21 -9.82 19.84
N VAL A 240 -2.75 -10.17 21.00
CA VAL A 240 -2.39 -9.54 22.28
C VAL A 240 -1.19 -10.25 22.90
N GLY A 241 -0.35 -9.53 23.65
CA GLY A 241 0.79 -10.12 24.36
C GLY A 241 2.00 -10.46 23.50
N VAL A 242 2.11 -9.87 22.30
CA VAL A 242 3.26 -10.07 21.40
C VAL A 242 4.52 -9.37 21.91
N VAL A 243 4.34 -8.24 22.61
CA VAL A 243 5.41 -7.50 23.28
C VAL A 243 5.07 -7.49 24.76
N ASP A 244 6.08 -7.73 25.61
CA ASP A 244 5.95 -7.59 27.06
C ASP A 244 5.92 -6.10 27.40
N ILE A 245 4.78 -5.64 27.90
CA ILE A 245 4.52 -4.23 28.23
C ILE A 245 3.94 -4.21 29.64
N ASP A 246 4.51 -3.37 30.50
CA ASP A 246 3.96 -3.12 31.82
C ASP A 246 2.53 -2.55 31.70
N PRO A 247 1.50 -3.23 32.24
CA PRO A 247 0.13 -2.75 32.16
C PRO A 247 -0.09 -1.35 32.73
N GLU A 248 0.76 -0.89 33.66
CA GLU A 248 0.67 0.46 34.25
C GLU A 248 1.09 1.57 33.28
N THR A 249 1.88 1.26 32.26
CA THR A 249 2.30 2.25 31.25
C THR A 249 1.27 2.44 30.14
N VAL A 250 0.30 1.53 30.00
CA VAL A 250 -0.68 1.58 28.91
C VAL A 250 -1.76 2.62 29.19
N VAL A 251 -1.82 3.66 28.35
CA VAL A 251 -2.82 4.73 28.42
C VAL A 251 -4.04 4.46 27.55
N GLU A 252 -3.87 3.75 26.43
CA GLU A 252 -4.95 3.43 25.50
C GLU A 252 -4.83 2.01 24.95
N LYS A 253 -5.96 1.34 24.77
CA LYS A 253 -6.09 0.05 24.09
C LYS A 253 -7.16 0.15 23.03
N GLY A 254 -6.81 -0.17 21.79
CA GLY A 254 -7.72 -0.11 20.67
C GLY A 254 -7.64 -1.33 19.75
N ARG A 255 -8.57 -1.36 18.80
CA ARG A 255 -8.57 -2.33 17.69
C ARG A 255 -8.93 -1.60 16.41
N LEU A 256 -8.38 -2.09 15.30
CA LEU A 256 -8.81 -1.63 13.99
C LEU A 256 -10.26 -2.08 13.74
N GLN A 257 -10.99 -1.25 13.02
CA GLN A 257 -12.37 -1.49 12.64
C GLN A 257 -12.47 -1.54 11.11
N PRO A 258 -13.31 -2.42 10.54
CA PRO A 258 -13.56 -2.43 9.11
C PRO A 258 -13.93 -1.03 8.60
N GLY A 259 -13.38 -0.66 7.45
CA GLY A 259 -13.59 0.65 6.83
C GLY A 259 -12.81 1.80 7.46
N LYS A 260 -12.20 1.66 8.65
CA LYS A 260 -11.39 2.72 9.27
C LYS A 260 -9.91 2.60 8.95
N ILE A 261 -9.25 3.74 8.81
CA ILE A 261 -7.80 3.86 8.72
C ILE A 261 -7.22 4.22 10.10
N PHE A 262 -6.23 3.44 10.53
CA PHE A 262 -5.32 3.83 11.61
C PHE A 262 -4.12 4.53 10.98
N LEU A 263 -3.71 5.69 11.52
CA LEU A 263 -2.57 6.44 11.00
C LEU A 263 -1.88 7.21 12.11
N ILE A 264 -0.57 7.11 12.19
CA ILE A 264 0.32 7.99 12.96
C ILE A 264 1.13 8.81 11.97
N ASP A 265 1.16 10.11 12.20
CA ASP A 265 2.02 11.06 11.51
C ASP A 265 3.20 11.39 12.43
N PHE A 266 4.40 10.99 12.03
CA PHE A 266 5.60 11.23 12.84
C PHE A 266 6.04 12.70 12.82
N ASP A 267 5.75 13.44 11.74
CA ASP A 267 6.07 14.86 11.66
C ASP A 267 5.12 15.68 12.55
N ALA A 268 3.84 15.30 12.61
CA ALA A 268 2.87 15.91 13.52
C ALA A 268 2.96 15.38 14.96
N GLY A 269 3.69 14.28 15.18
CA GLY A 269 3.87 13.65 16.49
C GLY A 269 2.56 13.11 17.10
N ARG A 270 1.59 12.70 16.27
CA ARG A 270 0.28 12.25 16.79
C ARG A 270 -0.39 11.21 15.90
N MET A 271 -1.33 10.48 16.51
CA MET A 271 -2.32 9.69 15.77
C MET A 271 -3.33 10.63 15.11
N ILE A 272 -3.59 10.41 13.82
CA ILE A 272 -4.57 11.17 13.05
C ILE A 272 -5.91 10.42 13.05
N PRO A 273 -7.01 11.03 13.52
CA PRO A 273 -8.33 10.41 13.48
C PRO A 273 -8.79 10.05 12.05
N ASP A 274 -9.43 8.89 11.90
CA ASP A 274 -10.02 8.40 10.64
C ASP A 274 -10.89 9.45 9.92
N GLU A 275 -11.77 10.11 10.68
CA GLU A 275 -12.68 11.14 10.16
C GLU A 275 -11.94 12.38 9.64
N GLU A 276 -10.82 12.76 10.27
CA GLU A 276 -9.99 13.89 9.85
C GLU A 276 -9.37 13.58 8.48
N ILE A 277 -8.77 12.39 8.34
CA ILE A 277 -8.14 11.92 7.09
C ILE A 277 -9.19 11.88 5.98
N LYS A 278 -10.29 11.15 6.20
CA LYS A 278 -11.30 10.94 5.16
C LYS A 278 -11.99 12.24 4.75
N THR A 279 -12.26 13.13 5.70
CA THR A 279 -12.87 14.43 5.41
C THR A 279 -11.93 15.32 4.62
N GLN A 280 -10.63 15.35 4.98
CA GLN A 280 -9.62 16.08 4.22
C GLN A 280 -9.59 15.63 2.76
N TRP A 281 -9.55 14.32 2.51
CA TRP A 281 -9.51 13.78 1.14
C TRP A 281 -10.83 13.96 0.41
N ALA A 282 -11.97 13.70 1.07
CA ALA A 282 -13.28 13.85 0.47
C ALA A 282 -13.59 15.28 0.03
N LYS A 283 -13.07 16.28 0.76
CA LYS A 283 -13.22 17.70 0.44
C LYS A 283 -12.04 18.29 -0.34
N GLY A 284 -11.03 17.49 -0.66
CA GLY A 284 -9.82 17.97 -1.32
C GLY A 284 -10.04 18.42 -2.76
N ARG A 285 -11.11 17.94 -3.41
CA ARG A 285 -11.48 18.26 -4.80
C ARG A 285 -13.01 18.25 -4.96
N PRO A 286 -13.56 18.91 -5.99
CA PRO A 286 -15.01 18.99 -6.19
C PRO A 286 -15.56 17.70 -6.86
N TYR A 287 -15.45 16.56 -6.16
CA TYR A 287 -15.81 15.25 -6.71
C TYR A 287 -17.27 15.16 -7.14
N ALA A 288 -18.20 15.73 -6.35
CA ALA A 288 -19.63 15.73 -6.66
C ALA A 288 -19.92 16.50 -7.96
N GLU A 289 -19.32 17.67 -8.14
CA GLU A 289 -19.44 18.48 -9.37
C GLU A 289 -18.89 17.74 -10.59
N TRP A 290 -17.77 17.03 -10.44
CA TRP A 290 -17.20 16.24 -11.53
C TRP A 290 -18.10 15.07 -11.91
N LEU A 291 -18.65 14.36 -10.93
CA LEU A 291 -19.58 13.25 -11.17
C LEU A 291 -20.87 13.76 -11.84
N GLU A 292 -21.47 14.82 -11.33
CA GLU A 292 -22.69 15.41 -11.92
C GLU A 292 -22.48 15.81 -13.38
N ARG A 293 -21.33 16.42 -13.70
CA ARG A 293 -21.06 16.93 -15.06
C ARG A 293 -20.62 15.86 -16.06
N GLN A 294 -20.06 14.74 -15.61
CA GLN A 294 -19.33 13.81 -16.49
C GLN A 294 -19.84 12.37 -16.42
N ARG A 295 -20.55 11.99 -15.35
CA ARG A 295 -21.18 10.66 -15.22
C ARG A 295 -22.50 10.67 -15.99
N ILE A 296 -22.70 9.65 -16.80
CA ILE A 296 -23.98 9.38 -17.47
C ILE A 296 -24.54 8.10 -16.86
N ASN A 297 -25.72 8.16 -16.25
CA ASN A 297 -26.41 6.93 -15.87
C ASN A 297 -27.16 6.39 -17.08
N LEU A 298 -27.10 5.07 -17.28
CA LEU A 298 -27.76 4.42 -18.40
C LEU A 298 -29.29 4.63 -18.37
N ASP A 299 -29.86 4.70 -17.16
CA ASP A 299 -31.30 4.94 -16.93
C ASP A 299 -31.77 6.35 -17.34
N ASP A 300 -30.84 7.32 -17.43
CA ASP A 300 -31.13 8.69 -17.87
C ASP A 300 -31.12 8.82 -19.40
N LEU A 301 -30.67 7.78 -20.13
CA LEU A 301 -30.65 7.80 -21.59
C LEU A 301 -32.05 7.54 -22.16
N PRO A 302 -32.46 8.30 -23.19
CA PRO A 302 -33.75 8.09 -23.83
C PRO A 302 -33.80 6.69 -24.46
N ILE A 303 -34.78 5.88 -24.05
CA ILE A 303 -35.07 4.61 -24.70
C ILE A 303 -35.69 4.93 -26.07
N THR A 304 -34.88 4.87 -27.13
CA THR A 304 -35.42 4.96 -28.50
C THR A 304 -36.21 3.69 -28.80
N SER A 305 -37.53 3.79 -28.87
CA SER A 305 -38.48 2.67 -29.07
C SER A 305 -38.47 2.08 -30.49
N HIS A 306 -37.33 2.03 -31.17
CA HIS A 306 -37.20 1.48 -32.52
C HIS A 306 -35.93 0.65 -32.67
N THR A 307 -35.96 -0.57 -32.14
CA THR A 307 -35.16 -1.67 -32.69
C THR A 307 -36.13 -2.78 -33.08
N GLN A 308 -36.56 -2.78 -34.34
CA GLN A 308 -37.10 -3.99 -34.95
C GLN A 308 -35.93 -4.96 -35.12
N GLY A 309 -35.95 -6.05 -34.34
CA GLY A 309 -35.11 -7.22 -34.56
C GLY A 309 -33.89 -7.32 -33.65
N LEU A 310 -34.08 -8.02 -32.52
CA LEU A 310 -33.34 -9.23 -32.15
C LEU A 310 -34.27 -10.09 -31.28
#